data_AF-A0A2A5JWE9-F1
#
_entry.id   AF-A0A2A5JWE9-F1
#
_cell.length_a   1.000
_cell.length_b   1.000
_cell.length_c   1.000
_cell.angle_alpha   90.00
_cell.angle_beta   90.00
_cell.angle_gamma   90.00
#
_symmetry.space_group_name_H-M   'P 1'
#
loop_
_entity.id
_entity.type
_entity.pdbx_description
1 polymer ?
#
loop_
_entity_poly.entity_id
_entity_poly.type
_entity_poly.pdbx_seq_one_letter_code
_entity_poly.pdbx_strand_id
1 'polypeptide(L)' 'MTITLHGNVAKLVQTEANNSGFQSPEDLIFEAVSEYVKKRIDSGIEQGLQDVANGDMVELDAGNISQVLSKPASQW' A
#
# COMPACT_ATOMS: atom_id res chain seq x y z
N MET A 1 14.40 6.27 11.01
CA MET A 1 13.11 6.97 10.88
C MET A 1 12.53 7.07 12.28
N THR A 2 12.04 8.23 12.71
CA THR A 2 11.43 8.40 14.04
C THR A 2 9.93 8.55 13.87
N ILE A 3 9.16 7.69 14.53
CA ILE A 3 7.71 7.74 14.55
C ILE A 3 7.28 7.95 15.99
N THR A 4 6.49 9.00 16.23
CA THR A 4 5.89 9.26 17.54
C THR A 4 4.44 8.83 17.51
N LEU A 5 4.08 7.88 18.39
CA LEU A 5 2.72 7.38 18.52
C LEU A 5 2.03 8.07 19.71
N HIS A 6 0.75 8.37 19.55
CA HIS A 6 -0.04 9.05 20.57
C HIS A 6 -1.35 8.33 20.88
N GLY A 7 -1.90 8.60 22.06
CA GLY A 7 -3.24 8.18 22.45
C GLY A 7 -3.40 6.66 22.48
N ASN A 8 -4.52 6.18 21.95
CA ASN A 8 -4.89 4.77 22.00
C ASN A 8 -3.95 3.86 21.20
N VAL A 9 -3.34 4.39 20.12
CA VAL A 9 -2.38 3.63 19.30
C VAL A 9 -1.11 3.32 20.09
N ALA A 10 -0.59 4.30 20.84
CA ALA A 10 0.57 4.07 21.70
C ALA A 10 0.28 3.02 22.79
N LYS A 11 -0.92 3.06 23.40
CA LYS A 11 -1.34 2.05 24.38
C LYS A 11 -1.45 0.66 23.75
N LEU A 12 -2.07 0.57 22.58
CA LEU A 12 -2.21 -0.69 21.84
C LEU A 12 -0.85 -1.30 21.52
N VAL A 13 0.07 -0.53 20.95
CA VAL A 13 1.42 -0.99 20.61
C VAL A 13 2.17 -1.45 21.86
N GLN A 14 2.06 -0.70 22.97
CA GLN A 14 2.67 -1.10 24.24
C GLN A 14 2.08 -2.41 24.78
N THR A 15 0.75 -2.57 24.72
CA THR A 15 0.08 -3.79 25.17
C THR A 15 0.45 -4.98 24.31
N GLU A 16 0.43 -4.83 23.00
CA GLU A 16 0.79 -5.91 22.08
C GLU A 16 2.26 -6.28 22.17
N ALA A 17 3.19 -5.32 22.21
CA ALA A 17 4.61 -5.62 22.38
C ALA A 17 4.94 -6.39 23.68
N ASN A 18 4.10 -6.26 24.70
CA ASN A 18 4.24 -6.98 25.97
C ASN A 18 3.59 -8.38 25.96
N ASN A 19 2.67 -8.66 25.02
CA ASN A 19 1.80 -9.85 25.03
C ASN A 19 1.96 -10.76 23.82
N SER A 20 2.34 -10.18 22.67
CA SER A 20 2.60 -10.88 21.43
C SER A 20 4.11 -11.06 21.31
N GLY A 21 4.56 -12.21 20.81
CA GLY A 21 5.96 -12.66 20.85
C GLY A 21 6.97 -11.83 20.04
N PHE A 22 6.70 -10.55 19.80
CA PHE A 22 7.61 -9.58 19.22
C PHE A 22 8.75 -9.26 20.18
N GLN A 23 9.93 -9.01 19.61
CA GLN A 23 11.12 -8.68 20.40
C GLN A 23 11.12 -7.20 20.80
N SER A 24 10.39 -6.37 20.06
CA SER A 24 10.28 -4.93 20.29
C SER A 24 8.97 -4.34 19.74
N PRO A 25 8.52 -3.18 20.25
CA PRO A 25 7.45 -2.39 19.64
C PRO A 25 7.71 -2.05 18.17
N GLU A 26 8.98 -1.86 17.79
CA GLU A 26 9.40 -1.58 16.43
C GLU A 26 9.09 -2.73 15.48
N ASP A 27 9.26 -3.98 15.91
CA ASP A 27 8.93 -5.16 15.09
C ASP A 27 7.43 -5.22 14.79
N LEU A 28 6.60 -4.96 15.81
CA LEU A 28 5.15 -4.87 15.65
C LEU A 28 4.76 -3.76 14.66
N ILE A 29 5.37 -2.58 14.78
CA ILE A 29 5.11 -1.47 13.85
C ILE A 29 5.55 -1.85 12.43
N PHE A 30 6.70 -2.49 12.29
CA PHE A 30 7.22 -2.92 10.99
C PHE A 30 6.30 -3.95 10.32
N GLU A 31 5.80 -4.93 11.08
CA GLU A 31 4.83 -5.90 10.57
C GLU A 31 3.53 -5.21 10.14
N ALA A 32 2.97 -4.33 10.99
CA ALA A 32 1.75 -3.61 10.66
C ALA A 32 1.89 -2.75 9.39
N VAL A 33 3.02 -2.06 9.22
CA VAL A 33 3.32 -1.28 8.00
C VAL A 33 3.48 -2.21 6.80
N SER A 34 4.15 -3.35 6.95
CA SER A 34 4.34 -4.31 5.87
C SER A 34 3.01 -4.88 5.39
N GLU A 35 2.12 -5.26 6.30
CA GLU A 35 0.76 -5.73 5.99
C GLU A 35 -0.08 -4.64 5.33
N TYR A 36 0.03 -3.38 5.79
CA TYR A 36 -0.63 -2.25 5.15
C TYR A 36 -0.17 -2.06 3.69
N VAL A 37 1.13 -2.13 3.45
CA VAL A 37 1.70 -1.99 2.10
C VAL A 37 1.24 -3.14 1.20
N LYS A 38 1.29 -4.39 1.68
CA LYS A 38 0.79 -5.56 0.94
C LYS A 38 -0.68 -5.37 0.56
N LYS A 39 -1.53 -5.02 1.52
CA LYS A 39 -2.96 -4.76 1.28
C LYS A 39 -3.19 -3.65 0.26
N ARG A 40 -2.37 -2.59 0.29
CA ARG A 40 -2.48 -1.50 -0.68
C ARG A 40 -2.10 -1.94 -2.09
N ILE A 41 -1.08 -2.79 -2.23
CA ILE A 41 -0.69 -3.41 -3.50
C ILE A 41 -1.80 -4.33 -4.00
N ASP A 42 -2.29 -5.23 -3.15
CA ASP A 42 -3.35 -6.18 -3.51
C ASP A 42 -4.62 -5.46 -3.96
N SER A 43 -5.03 -4.42 -3.24
CA SER A 43 -6.17 -3.57 -3.64
C SER A 43 -5.94 -2.87 -4.98
N GLY A 44 -4.71 -2.45 -5.27
CA GLY A 44 -4.36 -1.86 -6.58
C GLY A 44 -4.42 -2.88 -7.71
N ILE A 45 -3.96 -4.11 -7.46
CA ILE A 45 -4.06 -5.23 -8.42
C ILE A 45 -5.53 -5.58 -8.66
N GLU A 46 -6.33 -5.72 -7.60
CA GLU A 46 -7.75 -6.03 -7.71
C GLU A 46 -8.49 -4.96 -8.51
N GLN A 47 -8.22 -3.68 -8.24
CA GLN A 47 -8.79 -2.57 -9.02
C GLN A 47 -8.37 -2.68 -10.49
N GLY A 48 -7.08 -2.88 -10.78
CA GLY A 48 -6.61 -3.01 -12.16
C GLY A 48 -7.24 -4.21 -12.90
N LEU A 49 -7.47 -5.32 -12.21
CA LEU A 49 -8.18 -6.49 -12.77
C LEU A 49 -9.65 -6.16 -13.05
N GLN A 50 -10.31 -5.39 -12.19
CA GLN A 50 -11.68 -4.90 -12.42
C GLN A 50 -11.73 -3.94 -13.61
N ASP A 51 -10.78 -3.03 -13.74
CA ASP A 51 -10.71 -2.08 -14.86
C ASP A 51 -10.56 -2.85 -16.19
N VAL A 52 -9.71 -3.88 -16.22
CA VAL A 52 -9.59 -4.80 -17.37
C VAL A 52 -10.92 -5.49 -17.68
N ALA A 53 -11.62 -6.01 -16.66
CA ALA A 53 -12.91 -6.68 -16.83
C ALA A 53 -14.02 -5.73 -17.33
N ASN A 54 -13.97 -4.46 -16.93
CA ASN A 54 -14.91 -3.43 -17.35
C ASN A 54 -14.56 -2.83 -18.73
N GLY A 55 -13.38 -3.13 -19.27
CA GLY A 55 -12.89 -2.55 -20.52
C GLY A 55 -12.28 -1.15 -20.36
N ASP A 56 -12.07 -0.69 -19.13
CA ASP A 56 -11.45 0.59 -18.77
C ASP A 56 -9.92 0.49 -18.81
N MET A 57 -9.39 -0.01 -19.93
CA MET A 57 -7.95 -0.24 -20.12
C MET A 57 -7.46 0.24 -21.49
N VAL A 58 -6.16 0.53 -21.57
CA VAL A 58 -5.47 0.83 -22.83
C VAL A 58 -4.36 -0.19 -23.02
N GLU A 59 -4.43 -0.98 -24.08
CA GLU A 59 -3.35 -1.90 -24.46
C GLU A 59 -2.13 -1.09 -24.89
N LEU A 60 -0.95 -1.42 -24.35
CA LEU A 60 0.29 -0.72 -24.67
C LEU A 60 1.09 -1.48 -25.74
N ASP A 61 1.54 -0.76 -26.75
CA ASP A 61 2.43 -1.26 -27.78
C ASP A 61 3.53 -0.23 -28.12
N ALA A 62 4.48 -0.63 -28.97
CA ALA A 62 5.58 0.24 -29.38
C ALA A 62 5.12 1.51 -30.14
N GLY A 63 3.92 1.48 -30.74
CA GLY A 63 3.34 2.60 -31.48
C GLY A 63 2.63 3.62 -30.58
N ASN A 64 2.14 3.21 -29.41
CA ASN A 64 1.34 4.08 -28.54
C ASN A 64 1.99 4.45 -27.20
N ILE A 65 3.03 3.73 -26.75
CA ILE A 65 3.61 3.93 -25.41
C ILE A 65 4.13 5.35 -25.17
N SER A 66 4.73 5.99 -26.19
CA SER A 66 5.23 7.36 -26.08
C SER A 66 4.09 8.38 -25.90
N GLN A 67 2.98 8.18 -26.60
CA GLN A 67 1.79 9.03 -26.46
C GLN A 67 1.15 8.84 -25.08
N VAL A 68 1.05 7.60 -24.62
CA VAL A 68 0.48 7.28 -23.31
C VAL A 68 1.32 7.89 -22.18
N LEU A 69 2.65 7.74 -22.21
CA LEU A 69 3.55 8.30 -21.20
C LEU A 69 3.60 9.84 -21.20
N SER A 70 3.19 10.49 -22.30
CA SER A 70 3.13 11.95 -22.38
C SER A 70 1.91 12.56 -21.68
N LYS A 71 0.93 11.74 -21.25
CA LYS A 71 -0.24 12.24 -20.52
C LYS A 71 0.18 12.74 -19.12
N PRO A 72 -0.20 13.96 -18.73
CA PRO A 72 0.04 14.44 -17.37
C PRO A 72 -0.67 13.57 -16.33
N ALA A 73 -0.07 13.43 -15.15
CA ALA A 73 -0.60 12.60 -14.05
C ALA A 73 -2.05 12.94 -13.64
N SER A 74 -2.52 14.16 -13.90
CA SER A 74 -3.89 14.61 -13.63
C SER A 74 -4.94 14.11 -14.63
N GLN A 75 -4.52 13.47 -15.72
CA GLN A 75 -5.40 12.89 -16.75
C GLN A 75 -5.47 11.36 -16.64
N TRP A 76 -5.04 10.82 -15.50
CA TRP A 76 -5.04 9.41 -15.12
C TRP A 76 -5.95 9.20 -13.92
#